data_AF-A0A7C4S2D1-F1
#
_entry.id   AF-A0A7C4S2D1-F1
#
_cell.length_a   1.000
_cell.length_b   1.000
_cell.length_c   1.000
_cell.angle_alpha   90.00
_cell.angle_beta   90.00
_cell.angle_gamma   90.00
#
_symmetry.space_group_name_H-M   'P 1'
#
loop_
_entity.id
_entity.type
_entity.pdbx_description
1 polymer ?
#
loop_
_entity_poly.entity_id
_entity_poly.type
_entity_poly.pdbx_seq_one_letter_code
_entity_poly.pdbx_strand_id
1 'polypeptide(L)'
;MYLYTYVIIPLQATMFALLAFFIASAAYRAFRARTFEATLLLIAATIVMLGRVPIGSYIWKGIAYIISGIFPKIPYEELAKKEVFALISDWIMNIPQNAAKRGIFIGTALGGIAMSIRIILGIERTYITK
;
A
#
# COMPACT_ATOMS: atom_id res chain seq x y z
N MET A 1 -5.69 -15.00 31.54
CA MET A 1 -6.58 -14.49 30.48
C MET A 1 -6.98 -13.04 30.72
N TYR A 2 -7.55 -12.66 31.88
CA TYR A 2 -7.95 -11.28 32.21
C TYR A 2 -6.88 -10.19 31.95
N LEU A 3 -5.63 -10.39 32.38
CA LEU A 3 -4.58 -9.39 32.21
C LEU A 3 -4.24 -9.12 30.73
N TYR A 4 -4.34 -10.13 29.86
CA TYR A 4 -4.14 -9.98 28.43
C TYR A 4 -5.25 -9.13 27.79
N THR A 5 -6.51 -9.44 28.09
CA THR A 5 -7.66 -8.74 27.50
C THR A 5 -7.81 -7.30 27.97
N TYR A 6 -7.53 -7.03 29.25
CA TYR A 6 -7.77 -5.72 29.85
C TYR A 6 -6.54 -4.81 29.91
N VAL A 7 -5.33 -5.34 29.69
CA VAL A 7 -4.09 -4.54 29.70
C VAL A 7 -3.39 -4.58 28.35
N ILE A 8 -3.12 -5.78 27.81
CA ILE A 8 -2.29 -5.91 26.60
C ILE A 8 -3.06 -5.47 25.34
N ILE A 9 -4.30 -5.94 25.17
CA ILE A 9 -5.14 -5.55 24.01
C ILE A 9 -5.32 -4.03 23.90
N PRO A 10 -5.71 -3.28 24.96
CA PRO A 10 -5.87 -1.83 24.85
C PRO A 10 -4.54 -1.10 24.62
N LEU A 11 -3.42 -1.55 25.20
CA LEU A 11 -2.10 -0.95 24.92
C LEU A 11 -1.66 -1.14 23.47
N GLN A 12 -1.95 -2.31 22.87
CA GLN A 12 -1.72 -2.52 21.44
C GLN A 12 -2.65 -1.64 20.61
N ALA A 13 -3.92 -1.52 20.98
CA ALA A 13 -4.90 -0.69 20.29
C ALA A 13 -4.49 0.79 20.29
N THR A 14 -3.95 1.34 21.39
CA THR A 14 -3.46 2.73 21.42
C THR A 14 -2.24 2.93 20.54
N MET A 15 -1.30 1.98 20.50
CA MET A 15 -0.19 2.01 19.54
C MET A 15 -0.67 1.99 18.09
N PHE A 16 -1.59 1.08 17.74
CA PHE A 16 -2.15 1.02 16.39
C PHE A 16 -2.96 2.28 16.04
N ALA A 17 -3.70 2.86 16.97
CA ALA A 17 -4.44 4.10 16.77
C ALA A 17 -3.50 5.29 16.48
N LEU A 18 -2.40 5.40 17.23
CA LEU A 18 -1.38 6.43 16.98
C LEU A 18 -0.70 6.23 15.61
N LEU A 19 -0.33 4.99 15.27
CA LEU A 19 0.24 4.68 13.95
C LEU A 19 -0.75 5.02 12.83
N ALA A 20 -2.02 4.63 12.97
CA ALA A 20 -3.07 4.95 11.99
C ALA A 20 -3.26 6.45 11.84
N PHE A 21 -3.28 7.21 12.95
CA PHE A 21 -3.36 8.68 12.92
C PHE A 21 -2.16 9.31 12.20
N PHE A 22 -0.94 8.88 12.48
CA PHE A 22 0.25 9.42 11.82
C PHE A 22 0.31 9.06 10.33
N ILE A 23 -0.07 7.83 9.96
CA ILE A 23 -0.17 7.41 8.56
C ILE A 23 -1.23 8.25 7.84
N ALA A 24 -2.42 8.42 8.42
CA ALA A 24 -3.48 9.24 7.84
C ALA A 24 -3.04 10.70 7.69
N SER A 25 -2.35 11.27 8.69
CA SER A 25 -1.82 12.64 8.63
C SER A 25 -0.70 12.81 7.59
N ALA A 26 0.20 11.83 7.46
CA ALA A 26 1.22 11.82 6.41
C ALA A 26 0.59 11.68 5.02
N ALA A 27 -0.37 10.76 4.86
CA ALA A 27 -1.11 10.54 3.63
C ALA A 27 -1.90 11.78 3.21
N TYR A 28 -2.60 12.44 4.14
CA TYR A 28 -3.33 13.67 3.85
C TYR A 28 -2.40 14.79 3.36
N ARG A 29 -1.21 14.92 3.96
CA ARG A 29 -0.18 15.86 3.49
C ARG A 29 0.40 15.48 2.12
N ALA A 30 0.56 14.19 1.84
CA ALA A 30 1.11 13.68 0.58
C ALA A 30 0.09 13.68 -0.58
N PHE A 31 -1.20 13.44 -0.31
CA PHE A 31 -2.28 13.36 -1.31
C PHE A 31 -2.98 14.70 -1.60
N ARG A 32 -2.52 15.81 -1.01
CA ARG A 32 -3.02 17.13 -1.37
C ARG A 32 -2.56 17.48 -2.79
N ALA A 33 -3.46 17.37 -3.76
CA ALA A 33 -3.26 17.53 -5.21
C ALA A 33 -2.81 18.94 -5.66
N ARG A 34 -1.65 19.38 -5.17
CA ARG A 34 -1.00 20.64 -5.53
C ARG A 34 0.17 20.42 -6.49
N THR A 35 0.67 19.18 -6.60
CA THR A 35 1.79 18.81 -7.47
C THR A 35 1.36 17.74 -8.47
N PHE A 36 1.96 17.76 -9.66
CA PHE A 36 1.67 16.80 -10.73
C PHE A 36 1.95 15.35 -10.29
N GLU A 37 3.00 15.16 -9.49
CA GLU A 37 3.39 13.88 -8.91
C GLU A 37 2.30 13.31 -7.97
N ALA A 38 1.77 14.13 -7.06
CA ALA A 38 0.73 13.71 -6.13
C ALA A 38 -0.57 13.33 -6.86
N THR A 39 -0.91 14.03 -7.94
CA THR A 39 -2.07 13.71 -8.79
C THR A 39 -1.88 12.39 -9.53
N LEU A 40 -0.68 12.13 -10.07
CA LEU A 40 -0.36 10.83 -10.69
C LEU A 40 -0.48 9.69 -9.68
N LEU A 41 0.02 9.88 -8.45
CA LEU A 41 -0.11 8.90 -7.38
C LEU A 41 -1.58 8.69 -6.97
N LEU A 42 -2.39 9.75 -6.93
CA LEU A 42 -3.82 9.67 -6.61
C LEU A 42 -4.59 8.86 -7.66
N ILE A 43 -4.32 9.11 -8.94
CA ILE A 43 -4.94 8.37 -10.06
C ILE A 43 -4.51 6.90 -10.00
N ALA A 44 -3.22 6.63 -9.82
CA ALA A 44 -2.71 5.26 -9.69
C ALA A 44 -3.35 4.52 -8.50
N ALA A 45 -3.45 5.17 -7.33
CA ALA A 45 -4.08 4.59 -6.15
C ALA A 45 -5.57 4.30 -6.36
N THR A 46 -6.29 5.19 -7.04
CA THR A 46 -7.71 5.00 -7.36
C THR A 46 -7.92 3.79 -8.28
N ILE A 47 -7.08 3.64 -9.31
CA ILE A 47 -7.14 2.51 -10.24
C ILE A 47 -6.82 1.19 -9.52
N VAL A 48 -5.79 1.17 -8.67
CA VAL A 48 -5.40 -0.02 -7.89
C VAL A 48 -6.50 -0.43 -6.91
N MET A 49 -7.12 0.54 -6.21
CA MET A 49 -8.22 0.25 -5.29
C MET A 49 -9.41 -0.35 -6.03
N LEU A 50 -9.78 0.19 -7.20
CA LEU A 50 -10.86 -0.38 -8.02
C LEU A 50 -10.53 -1.77 -8.57
N GLY A 51 -9.27 -2.06 -8.90
CA GLY A 51 -8.85 -3.38 -9.40
C GLY A 51 -8.78 -4.48 -8.35
N ARG A 52 -8.68 -4.16 -7.05
CA ARG A 52 -8.59 -5.15 -5.96
C ARG A 52 -9.87 -5.33 -5.16
N VAL A 53 -10.78 -4.36 -5.18
CA VAL A 53 -12.04 -4.44 -4.44
C VAL A 53 -13.04 -5.29 -5.25
N PRO A 54 -13.77 -6.24 -4.62
CA PRO A 54 -14.75 -7.08 -5.31
C PRO A 54 -15.78 -6.28 -6.13
N ILE A 55 -16.12 -5.07 -5.67
CA ILE A 55 -16.99 -4.09 -6.35
C ILE A 55 -16.48 -3.77 -7.77
N GLY A 56 -15.17 -3.70 -7.99
CA GLY A 56 -14.60 -3.46 -9.31
C GLY A 56 -14.96 -4.54 -10.33
N SER A 57 -14.98 -5.81 -9.92
CA SER A 57 -15.40 -6.92 -10.80
C SER A 57 -16.88 -6.84 -11.17
N TYR A 58 -17.74 -6.40 -10.24
CA TYR A 58 -19.17 -6.23 -10.50
C TYR A 58 -19.42 -5.05 -11.45
N ILE A 59 -18.69 -3.94 -11.28
CA ILE A 59 -18.73 -2.79 -12.20
C ILE A 59 -18.28 -3.21 -13.61
N TRP A 60 -17.19 -3.99 -13.71
CA TRP A 60 -16.70 -4.48 -14.99
C TRP A 60 -17.70 -5.40 -15.70
N LYS A 61 -18.36 -6.29 -14.96
CA LYS A 61 -19.43 -7.14 -15.52
C LYS A 61 -20.60 -6.32 -16.06
N GLY A 62 -20.99 -5.24 -15.37
CA GLY A 62 -22.03 -4.31 -15.85
C GLY A 62 -21.63 -3.57 -17.13
N ILE A 63 -20.38 -3.09 -17.20
CA ILE A 63 -19.83 -2.44 -18.41
C ILE A 63 -19.71 -3.45 -19.56
N ALA A 64 -19.20 -4.66 -19.29
CA ALA A 64 -19.06 -5.73 -20.26
C ALA A 64 -20.42 -6.16 -20.85
N TYR A 65 -21.46 -6.20 -20.02
CA TYR A 65 -22.84 -6.46 -20.47
C TYR A 65 -23.30 -5.39 -21.49
N ILE A 66 -23.11 -4.10 -21.20
CA ILE A 66 -23.48 -3.00 -22.10
C ILE A 66 -22.68 -3.07 -23.42
N ILE A 67 -21.38 -3.33 -23.35
CA ILE A 67 -20.52 -3.42 -24.54
C ILE A 67 -20.92 -4.61 -25.42
N SER A 68 -21.29 -5.74 -24.82
CA SER A 68 -21.79 -6.90 -25.57
C SER A 68 -23.11 -6.59 -26.31
N GLY A 69 -23.92 -5.66 -25.80
CA GLY A 69 -25.13 -5.17 -26.48
C GLY A 69 -24.85 -4.27 -27.69
N ILE A 70 -23.70 -3.58 -27.73
CA ILE A 70 -23.31 -2.69 -28.84
C ILE A 70 -22.52 -3.46 -29.91
N PHE A 71 -21.74 -4.48 -29.52
CA PHE A 71 -20.91 -5.27 -30.43
C PHE A 71 -21.23 -6.77 -30.30
N PRO A 72 -22.18 -7.30 -31.08
CA PRO A 72 -22.68 -8.67 -30.98
C PRO A 72 -21.68 -9.77 -31.42
N LYS A 73 -20.45 -9.41 -31.86
CA LYS A 73 -19.42 -10.36 -32.33
C LYS A 73 -18.45 -10.80 -31.22
N ILE A 74 -18.55 -10.25 -30.01
CA ILE A 74 -17.61 -10.50 -28.91
C ILE A 74 -18.30 -11.31 -27.81
N PRO A 75 -17.80 -12.53 -27.46
CA PRO A 75 -18.36 -13.32 -26.36
C PRO A 75 -18.23 -12.58 -25.01
N TYR A 76 -19.34 -12.44 -24.30
CA TYR A 76 -19.37 -11.79 -22.97
C TYR A 76 -18.45 -12.48 -21.96
N GLU A 77 -18.26 -13.79 -22.09
CA GLU A 77 -17.40 -14.59 -21.21
C GLU A 77 -15.92 -14.22 -21.31
N GLU A 78 -15.43 -13.87 -22.50
CA GLU A 78 -14.03 -13.46 -22.66
C GLU A 78 -13.81 -12.01 -22.21
N LEU A 79 -14.79 -11.13 -22.45
CA LEU A 79 -14.71 -9.72 -22.07
C LEU A 79 -14.80 -9.54 -20.55
N ALA A 80 -15.64 -10.35 -19.90
CA ALA A 80 -15.74 -10.37 -18.44
C ALA A 80 -14.49 -10.97 -17.77
N LYS A 81 -13.77 -11.88 -18.44
CA LYS A 81 -12.49 -12.45 -17.96
C LYS A 81 -11.32 -11.46 -18.08
N LYS A 82 -11.34 -10.56 -19.04
CA LYS A 82 -10.33 -9.50 -19.18
C LYS A 82 -10.69 -8.32 -18.27
N GLU A 83 -10.57 -8.50 -16.97
CA GLU A 83 -10.69 -7.41 -15.99
C GLU A 83 -9.51 -6.44 -16.14
N VAL A 84 -9.64 -5.47 -17.05
CA VAL A 84 -8.58 -4.48 -17.35
C VAL A 84 -8.10 -3.77 -16.08
N PHE A 85 -9.03 -3.46 -15.18
CA PHE A 85 -8.72 -2.89 -13.87
C PHE A 85 -7.83 -3.80 -13.01
N ALA A 86 -8.09 -5.12 -13.00
CA ALA A 86 -7.29 -6.08 -12.27
C ALA A 86 -5.89 -6.23 -12.90
N LEU A 87 -5.79 -6.27 -14.23
CA LEU A 87 -4.51 -6.37 -14.95
C LEU A 87 -3.60 -5.16 -14.68
N ILE A 88 -4.17 -3.94 -14.74
CA ILE A 88 -3.42 -2.72 -14.45
C ILE A 88 -3.01 -2.68 -12.98
N SER A 89 -3.91 -3.05 -12.06
CA SER A 89 -3.59 -3.14 -10.64
C SER A 89 -2.50 -4.18 -10.36
N ASP A 90 -2.55 -5.34 -11.01
CA ASP A 90 -1.56 -6.40 -10.88
C ASP A 90 -0.22 -5.95 -11.43
N TRP A 91 -0.18 -5.24 -12.56
CA TRP A 91 1.06 -4.69 -13.10
C TRP A 91 1.70 -3.67 -12.15
N ILE A 92 0.91 -2.73 -11.60
CA ILE A 92 1.38 -1.73 -10.61
C ILE A 92 1.93 -2.44 -9.36
N MET A 93 1.25 -3.47 -8.87
CA MET A 93 1.69 -4.18 -7.68
C MET A 93 2.93 -5.05 -7.92
N ASN A 94 2.99 -5.73 -9.07
CA ASN A 94 4.02 -6.71 -9.35
C ASN A 94 5.34 -6.08 -9.79
N ILE A 95 5.31 -4.91 -10.45
CA ILE A 95 6.50 -4.25 -10.98
C ILE A 95 6.96 -3.09 -10.06
N PRO A 96 6.36 -1.89 -10.07
CA PRO A 96 6.90 -0.76 -9.33
C PRO A 96 6.79 -0.92 -7.81
N GLN A 97 5.67 -1.43 -7.29
CA GLN A 97 5.51 -1.61 -5.84
C GLN A 97 6.48 -2.64 -5.27
N ASN A 98 6.66 -3.79 -5.94
CA ASN A 98 7.63 -4.79 -5.52
C ASN A 98 9.08 -4.30 -5.64
N ALA A 99 9.41 -3.49 -6.66
CA ALA A 99 10.72 -2.86 -6.78
C ALA A 99 11.00 -1.93 -5.58
N ALA A 100 10.05 -1.05 -5.24
CA ALA A 100 10.19 -0.16 -4.10
C ALA A 100 10.31 -0.92 -2.76
N LYS A 101 9.47 -1.94 -2.55
CA LYS A 101 9.51 -2.78 -1.34
C LYS A 101 10.87 -3.44 -1.14
N ARG A 102 11.48 -3.96 -2.22
CA ARG A 102 12.81 -4.58 -2.18
C ARG A 102 13.89 -3.56 -1.80
N GLY A 103 13.84 -2.35 -2.38
CA GLY A 103 14.77 -1.27 -2.03
C GLY A 103 14.69 -0.87 -0.56
N ILE A 104 13.46 -0.68 -0.04
CA ILE A 104 13.24 -0.37 1.38
C ILE A 104 13.78 -1.50 2.26
N PHE A 105 13.47 -2.76 1.94
CA PHE A 105 13.92 -3.90 2.74
C PHE A 105 15.44 -3.96 2.83
N ILE A 106 16.13 -3.83 1.69
CA ILE A 106 17.60 -3.79 1.65
C ILE A 106 18.15 -2.61 2.45
N GLY A 107 17.57 -1.42 2.29
CA GLY A 107 17.97 -0.22 3.03
C GLY A 107 17.82 -0.38 4.54
N THR A 108 16.68 -0.94 4.99
CA THR A 108 16.45 -1.21 6.42
C THR A 108 17.41 -2.26 6.98
N ALA A 109 17.72 -3.30 6.21
CA ALA A 109 18.66 -4.34 6.62
C ALA A 109 20.08 -3.78 6.77
N LEU A 110 20.57 -3.04 5.78
CA LEU A 110 21.88 -2.40 5.83
C LEU A 110 21.97 -1.35 6.95
N GLY A 111 20.92 -0.54 7.12
CA GLY A 111 20.83 0.43 8.21
C GLY A 111 20.87 -0.23 9.60
N GLY A 112 20.15 -1.35 9.76
CA GLY A 112 20.19 -2.15 10.99
C GLY A 112 21.57 -2.74 11.28
N ILE A 113 22.26 -3.26 10.26
CA ILE A 113 23.64 -3.76 10.39
C ILE A 113 24.59 -2.62 10.77
N ALA A 114 24.49 -1.47 10.11
CA ALA A 114 25.33 -0.30 10.40
C ALA A 114 25.11 0.21 11.83
N MET A 115 23.86 0.29 12.28
CA MET A 115 23.55 0.67 13.66
C MET A 115 24.12 -0.34 14.66
N SER A 116 23.96 -1.65 14.38
CA SER A 116 24.50 -2.72 15.23
C SER A 116 26.03 -2.64 15.36
N ILE A 117 26.73 -2.38 14.25
CA ILE A 117 28.19 -2.20 14.25
C ILE A 117 28.60 -0.98 15.07
N ARG A 118 27.89 0.15 14.92
CA ARG A 118 28.17 1.38 15.67
C ARG A 118 27.99 1.18 17.19
N ILE A 119 27.02 0.37 17.59
CA ILE A 119 26.80 -0.03 18.98
C ILE A 119 27.93 -0.94 19.47
N ILE A 120 28.28 -1.99 18.73
CA ILE A 120 29.33 -2.97 19.12
C ILE A 120 30.70 -2.31 19.26
N LEU A 121 31.05 -1.41 18.35
CA LEU A 121 32.32 -0.68 18.39
C LEU A 121 32.34 0.44 19.44
N GLY A 122 31.23 0.66 20.16
CA GLY A 122 31.14 1.69 21.20
C GLY A 122 31.33 3.11 20.67
N ILE A 123 31.12 3.34 19.37
CA ILE A 123 31.28 4.65 18.74
C ILE A 123 30.13 5.58 19.15
N GLU A 124 28.94 5.03 19.37
CA GLU A 124 27.82 5.73 20.01
C GLU A 124 28.05 5.78 21.53
N ARG A 125 29.00 6.60 21.98
CA ARG A 125 29.19 6.89 23.41
C ARG A 125 28.18 7.96 23.82
N THR A 126 27.07 7.54 24.43
CA THR A 126 26.01 8.46 24.87
C THR A 126 26.31 9.15 26.21
N TYR A 127 27.38 8.78 26.94
CA TYR A 127 27.56 9.25 28.33
C TYR A 127 28.98 9.70 28.73
N ILE A 128 29.95 9.76 27.81
CA ILE A 128 31.29 10.24 28.16
C ILE A 128 31.48 11.64 27.57
N THR A 129 30.97 12.64 28.28
CA THR A 129 31.52 13.99 28.25
C THR A 129 31.45 14.57 29.66
N LYS A 130 32.64 14.55 30.28
CA LYS A 130 33.06 14.95 31.63
C LYS A 130 32.46 14.22 32.82
#